data_AF-A0A8C8EKE1-F1
#
_entry.id   AF-A0A8C8EKE1-F1
#
_cell.length_a   1.000
_cell.length_b   1.000
_cell.length_c   1.000
_cell.angle_alpha   90.00
_cell.angle_beta   90.00
_cell.angle_gamma   90.00
#
_symmetry.space_group_name_H-M   'P 1'
#
loop_
_entity.id
_entity.type
_entity.pdbx_description
1 polymer ?
#
loop_
_entity_poly.entity_id
_entity_poly.type
_entity_poly.pdbx_seq_one_letter_code
_entity_poly.pdbx_strand_id
1 'polypeptide(L)'
;MFALLQGVVEPMQIDADPQEDQQNAPDVNYVVENPTLDLEQYASSYCGLMRIERLQFIAEHCPQLRAEALKMALSFVHRTFNVDVYEEIHRKLTEYPPAYVCVCVCVCVCVFREVQGPPDAAVEGGASTRKKALLKLEKLDTDLKNYKGNSIKESIRRGHDDLGDHYLDCGDLSNALKCYSRARDYCTSAKHVINMCLNVIKVSVYLQNWSHVLSYVSKAESTPEIAEQRGERDCQSQSVLTKLKCAAGLAELASRKYKQAAKCFLLASFDHCDFAELLSPSNVAVYGGMCALATFDRQELQKNVISSSSFKLFLELEPQVRDIIFKFYESKYASCLKMLDEIKDNLLLDMYLAPHVLTLYTLIRNRALIQYFSPYVSADMTKMAQAFNTTVLALEDELTQLILEGLINARIDSHSKILYARDVDQRSHTFEKSIHMGKEFQRRAKAMILRAAVLRNQIHVKVPLHTGSPWGFQAALSTHLS
;
A
#
# COMPACT_ATOMS: atom_id res chain seq x y z
N MET A 1 10.29 5.95 -55.46
CA MET A 1 9.30 6.92 -54.96
C MET A 1 8.55 6.24 -53.82
N PHE A 2 9.15 6.26 -52.63
CA PHE A 2 8.60 5.65 -51.40
C PHE A 2 7.81 6.73 -50.68
N ALA A 3 6.50 6.52 -50.47
CA ALA A 3 5.66 7.40 -49.67
C ALA A 3 5.37 6.72 -48.32
N LEU A 4 5.83 7.37 -47.25
CA LEU A 4 5.69 7.00 -45.85
C LEU A 4 4.24 7.15 -45.39
N LEU A 5 3.68 6.07 -44.81
CA LEU A 5 2.47 6.10 -44.00
C LEU A 5 2.80 6.74 -42.64
N GLN A 6 2.38 7.98 -42.42
CA GLN A 6 2.32 8.59 -41.09
C GLN A 6 1.10 8.04 -40.35
N GLY A 7 1.34 7.24 -39.31
CA GLY A 7 0.33 6.85 -38.34
C GLY A 7 -0.01 8.04 -37.43
N VAL A 8 -1.26 8.49 -37.49
CA VAL A 8 -1.83 9.45 -36.56
C VAL A 8 -2.07 8.72 -35.23
N VAL A 9 -1.34 9.12 -34.17
CA VAL A 9 -1.58 8.63 -32.82
C VAL A 9 -2.77 9.40 -32.26
N GLU A 10 -3.91 8.73 -32.10
CA GLU A 10 -5.09 9.29 -31.45
C GLU A 10 -4.79 9.68 -29.98
N PRO A 11 -5.34 10.79 -29.49
CA PRO A 11 -5.23 11.15 -28.08
C PRO A 11 -6.05 10.16 -27.24
N MET A 12 -5.39 9.48 -26.29
CA MET A 12 -6.04 8.69 -25.23
C MET A 12 -7.20 9.49 -24.60
N GLN A 13 -8.44 9.12 -24.94
CA GLN A 13 -9.62 9.58 -24.24
C GLN A 13 -9.57 9.04 -22.80
N ILE A 14 -9.64 9.97 -21.84
CA ILE A 14 -9.78 9.67 -20.42
C ILE A 14 -11.28 9.54 -20.16
N ASP A 15 -11.87 8.45 -20.64
CA ASP A 15 -13.19 8.00 -20.17
C ASP A 15 -12.93 6.84 -19.21
N ALA A 16 -12.48 7.20 -18.00
CA ALA A 16 -12.47 6.28 -16.88
C ALA A 16 -13.83 6.38 -16.21
N ASP A 17 -14.74 5.47 -16.53
CA ASP A 17 -15.83 5.13 -15.63
C ASP A 17 -15.21 4.84 -14.24
N PRO A 18 -15.75 5.38 -13.15
CA PRO A 18 -15.33 5.00 -11.82
C PRO A 18 -15.75 3.54 -11.61
N GLN A 19 -14.88 2.60 -11.99
CA GLN A 19 -14.91 1.29 -11.36
C GLN A 19 -14.64 1.55 -9.89
N GLU A 20 -15.69 1.49 -9.08
CA GLU A 20 -15.60 1.35 -7.65
C GLU A 20 -14.75 0.11 -7.36
N ASP A 21 -13.43 0.30 -7.22
CA ASP A 21 -12.59 -0.64 -6.50
C ASP A 21 -13.09 -0.61 -5.05
N GLN A 22 -14.13 -1.40 -4.76
CA GLN A 22 -14.55 -1.76 -3.41
C GLN A 22 -13.44 -2.61 -2.77
N GLN A 23 -12.32 -1.97 -2.45
CA GLN A 23 -11.21 -2.51 -1.67
C GLN A 23 -10.84 -1.57 -0.52
N ASN A 24 -11.71 -0.62 -0.16
CA ASN A 24 -11.61 0.09 1.11
C ASN A 24 -11.73 -0.96 2.22
N ALA A 25 -10.61 -1.18 2.92
CA ALA A 25 -10.61 -2.00 4.11
C ALA A 25 -11.68 -1.45 5.08
N PRO A 26 -12.41 -2.31 5.79
CA PRO A 26 -13.34 -1.83 6.80
C PRO A 26 -12.54 -0.99 7.82
N ASP A 27 -13.06 0.18 8.20
CA ASP A 27 -12.55 0.97 9.32
C ASP A 27 -12.59 0.09 10.57
N VAL A 28 -11.47 -0.57 10.87
CA VAL A 28 -11.34 -1.34 12.10
C VAL A 28 -11.11 -0.31 13.20
N ASN A 29 -12.19 0.04 13.89
CA ASN A 29 -12.14 0.98 15.01
C ASN A 29 -11.46 0.29 16.20
N TYR A 30 -10.13 0.40 16.30
CA TYR A 30 -9.34 -0.10 17.42
C TYR A 30 -8.62 1.06 18.12
N VAL A 31 -8.30 0.84 19.39
CA VAL A 31 -7.62 1.83 20.25
C VAL A 31 -6.28 1.26 20.68
N VAL A 32 -5.22 2.05 20.52
CA VAL A 32 -3.87 1.71 20.98
C VAL A 32 -3.56 2.48 22.26
N GLU A 33 -3.41 1.75 23.36
CA GLU A 33 -3.25 2.34 24.70
C GLU A 33 -1.80 2.55 25.14
N ASN A 34 -0.81 1.81 24.61
CA ASN A 34 0.58 1.87 25.09
C ASN A 34 1.61 2.11 23.96
N PRO A 35 1.55 3.22 23.22
CA PRO A 35 2.58 3.49 22.21
C PRO A 35 3.87 3.98 22.85
N THR A 36 5.01 3.51 22.33
CA THR A 36 6.34 4.06 22.64
C THR A 36 6.79 5.08 21.58
N LEU A 37 5.83 5.60 20.81
CA LEU A 37 6.08 6.45 19.64
C LEU A 37 6.50 7.86 20.06
N ASP A 38 7.64 8.31 19.53
CA ASP A 38 8.05 9.71 19.58
C ASP A 38 7.34 10.50 18.46
N LEU A 39 6.36 11.32 18.84
CA LEU A 39 5.57 12.11 17.89
C LEU A 39 6.39 13.22 17.20
N GLU A 40 7.35 13.84 17.90
CA GLU A 40 8.13 14.94 17.33
C GLU A 40 9.04 14.42 16.21
N GLN A 41 9.75 13.33 16.49
CA GLN A 41 10.62 12.70 15.50
C GLN A 41 9.79 12.18 14.32
N TYR A 42 8.66 11.52 14.60
CA TYR A 42 7.76 11.02 13.56
C TYR A 42 7.23 12.14 12.65
N ALA A 43 6.71 13.22 13.23
CA ALA A 43 6.18 14.35 12.47
C ALA A 43 7.25 15.11 11.67
N SER A 44 8.49 15.13 12.15
CA SER A 44 9.62 15.77 11.45
C SER A 44 10.04 15.03 10.18
N SER A 45 9.75 13.73 10.10
CA SER A 45 10.14 12.88 8.97
C SER A 45 9.27 13.04 7.72
N TYR A 46 8.12 13.71 7.84
CA TYR A 46 7.17 13.94 6.74
C TYR A 46 6.89 15.41 6.50
N CYS A 47 6.43 15.72 5.29
CA CYS A 47 5.98 17.05 4.90
C CYS A 47 4.65 17.04 4.14
N GLY A 48 4.06 18.22 3.93
CA GLY A 48 2.82 18.40 3.17
C GLY A 48 1.60 17.72 3.80
N LEU A 49 0.66 17.32 2.93
CA LEU A 49 -0.59 16.64 3.32
C LEU A 49 -0.34 15.33 4.07
N MET A 50 0.69 14.57 3.68
CA MET A 50 1.03 13.29 4.30
C MET A 50 1.30 13.42 5.81
N ARG A 51 1.96 14.50 6.22
CA ARG A 51 2.20 14.80 7.64
C ARG A 51 0.88 15.02 8.38
N ILE A 52 -0.07 15.73 7.76
CA ILE A 52 -1.35 16.04 8.37
C ILE A 52 -2.21 14.78 8.51
N GLU A 53 -2.35 14.00 7.43
CA GLU A 53 -3.13 12.76 7.41
C GLU A 53 -2.58 11.74 8.42
N ARG A 54 -1.24 11.54 8.48
CA ARG A 54 -0.62 10.64 9.46
C ARG A 54 -0.84 11.09 10.90
N LEU A 55 -0.75 12.39 11.20
CA LEU A 55 -1.03 12.91 12.55
C LEU A 55 -2.51 12.77 12.93
N GLN A 56 -3.42 12.98 11.98
CA GLN A 56 -4.85 12.75 12.20
C GLN A 56 -5.13 11.27 12.46
N PHE A 57 -4.50 10.37 11.70
CA PHE A 57 -4.63 8.93 11.88
C PHE A 57 -4.19 8.49 13.30
N ILE A 58 -3.05 8.99 13.77
CA ILE A 58 -2.57 8.73 15.14
C ILE A 58 -3.56 9.29 16.17
N ALA A 59 -4.08 10.50 15.95
CA ALA A 59 -5.03 11.13 16.86
C ALA A 59 -6.33 10.32 17.00
N GLU A 60 -6.81 9.70 15.93
CA GLU A 60 -8.01 8.86 15.94
C GLU A 60 -7.79 7.58 16.76
N HIS A 61 -6.70 6.86 16.50
CA HIS A 61 -6.44 5.53 17.04
C HIS A 61 -5.73 5.54 18.41
N CYS A 62 -5.08 6.64 18.81
CA CYS A 62 -4.39 6.76 20.09
C CYS A 62 -4.93 7.91 20.96
N PRO A 63 -5.68 7.63 22.04
CA PRO A 63 -6.24 8.67 22.90
C PRO A 63 -5.17 9.43 23.71
N GLN A 64 -4.07 8.77 24.12
CA GLN A 64 -3.01 9.41 24.92
C GLN A 64 -2.25 10.48 24.13
N LEU A 65 -1.97 10.18 22.85
CA LEU A 65 -1.21 11.04 21.95
C LEU A 65 -2.09 12.02 21.16
N ARG A 66 -3.43 11.88 21.25
CA ARG A 66 -4.42 12.66 20.49
C ARG A 66 -4.23 14.17 20.61
N ALA A 67 -4.12 14.68 21.84
CA ALA A 67 -4.05 16.13 22.06
C ALA A 67 -2.77 16.73 21.46
N GLU A 68 -1.63 16.08 21.64
CA GLU A 68 -0.35 16.56 21.10
C GLU A 68 -0.30 16.41 19.57
N ALA A 69 -0.79 15.28 19.02
CA ALA A 69 -0.87 15.06 17.58
C ALA A 69 -1.74 16.12 16.87
N LEU A 70 -2.92 16.45 17.43
CA LEU A 70 -3.79 17.49 16.89
C LEU A 70 -3.18 18.90 16.98
N LYS A 71 -2.49 19.23 18.08
CA LYS A 71 -1.77 20.52 18.21
C LYS A 71 -0.66 20.65 17.16
N MET A 72 0.13 19.60 16.97
CA MET A 72 1.18 19.57 15.95
C MET A 72 0.59 19.70 14.54
N ALA A 73 -0.49 18.98 14.25
CA ALA A 73 -1.19 19.08 12.96
C ALA A 73 -1.71 20.51 12.72
N LEU A 74 -2.35 21.13 13.73
CA LEU A 74 -2.85 22.50 13.65
C LEU A 74 -1.73 23.51 13.35
N SER A 75 -0.58 23.38 14.03
CA SER A 75 0.59 24.24 13.81
C SER A 75 1.12 24.18 12.37
N PHE A 76 0.99 23.02 11.72
CA PHE A 76 1.42 22.82 10.35
C PHE A 76 0.37 23.31 9.35
N VAL A 77 -0.92 23.10 9.63
CA VAL A 77 -2.03 23.60 8.80
C VAL A 77 -2.06 25.12 8.75
N HIS A 78 -1.63 25.81 9.82
CA HIS A 78 -1.45 27.27 9.78
C HIS A 78 -0.44 27.75 8.73
N ARG A 79 0.46 26.89 8.26
CA ARG A 79 1.41 27.20 7.19
C ARG A 79 0.85 26.90 5.80
N THR A 80 -0.19 26.07 5.69
CA THR A 80 -0.87 25.74 4.44
C THR A 80 -2.13 26.60 4.27
N PHE A 81 -2.76 26.53 3.08
CA PHE A 81 -3.97 27.30 2.77
C PHE A 81 -5.25 26.48 2.91
N ASN A 82 -5.16 25.26 3.45
CA ASN A 82 -6.27 24.33 3.54
C ASN A 82 -7.17 24.67 4.74
N VAL A 83 -8.35 25.22 4.45
CA VAL A 83 -9.29 25.67 5.48
C VAL A 83 -10.22 24.55 5.95
N ASP A 84 -10.56 23.60 5.08
CA ASP A 84 -11.46 22.50 5.44
C ASP A 84 -10.80 21.57 6.47
N VAL A 85 -9.51 21.26 6.26
CA VAL A 85 -8.72 20.46 7.21
C VAL A 85 -8.48 21.22 8.51
N TYR A 86 -8.36 22.55 8.46
CA TYR A 86 -8.27 23.38 9.65
C TYR A 86 -9.54 23.33 10.49
N GLU A 87 -10.71 23.51 9.87
CA GLU A 87 -12.01 23.43 10.52
C GLU A 87 -12.22 22.03 11.13
N GLU A 88 -11.82 20.97 10.42
CA GLU A 88 -11.90 19.59 10.89
C GLU A 88 -11.03 19.33 12.14
N ILE A 89 -9.75 19.73 12.11
CA ILE A 89 -8.84 19.56 13.25
C ILE A 89 -9.33 20.38 14.45
N HIS A 90 -9.80 21.61 14.22
CA HIS A 90 -10.33 22.46 15.27
C HIS A 90 -11.60 21.86 15.90
N ARG A 91 -12.50 21.29 15.09
CA ARG A 91 -13.66 20.55 15.57
C ARG A 91 -13.23 19.37 16.46
N LYS A 92 -12.33 18.52 15.97
CA LYS A 92 -11.79 17.38 16.74
C LYS A 92 -11.13 17.82 18.06
N LEU A 93 -10.42 18.95 18.06
CA LEU A 93 -9.80 19.48 19.28
C LEU A 93 -10.83 20.02 20.29
N THR A 94 -11.96 20.56 19.79
CA THR A 94 -13.06 21.08 20.62
C THR A 94 -13.90 19.94 21.21
N GLU A 95 -14.12 18.86 20.44
CA GLU A 95 -14.84 17.66 20.89
C GLU A 95 -14.04 16.85 21.92
N TYR A 96 -12.72 16.84 21.81
CA TYR A 96 -11.80 16.18 22.74
C TYR A 96 -10.91 17.22 23.44
N PRO A 97 -11.46 18.05 24.36
CA PRO A 97 -10.63 18.91 25.18
C PRO A 97 -9.62 18.05 25.93
N PRO A 98 -8.39 18.53 26.21
CA PRO A 98 -7.38 17.75 26.91
C PRO A 98 -7.94 17.31 28.26
N ALA A 99 -8.43 16.08 28.33
CA ALA A 99 -8.83 15.43 29.56
C ALA A 99 -7.55 15.11 30.30
N TYR A 100 -7.14 16.01 31.19
CA TYR A 100 -6.16 15.66 32.21
C TYR A 100 -6.75 14.52 33.05
N VAL A 101 -6.22 13.32 32.86
CA VAL A 101 -6.18 12.35 33.95
C VAL A 101 -5.20 12.94 34.98
N CYS A 102 -5.75 13.56 36.01
CA CYS A 102 -5.00 14.01 37.18
C CYS A 102 -4.47 12.77 37.92
N VAL A 103 -3.19 12.47 37.73
CA VAL A 103 -2.41 11.62 38.65
C VAL A 103 -1.22 12.44 39.16
N CYS A 104 -1.47 13.40 40.05
CA CYS A 104 -0.47 13.77 41.06
C CYS A 104 -1.07 14.61 42.19
N VAL A 105 -0.92 14.10 43.41
CA VAL A 105 -0.97 14.89 44.64
C VAL A 105 0.36 15.65 44.72
N CYS A 106 0.45 16.84 44.14
CA CYS A 106 1.39 17.86 44.60
C CYS A 106 1.08 19.22 43.96
N VAL A 107 1.13 20.25 44.81
CA VAL A 107 0.84 21.65 44.51
C VAL A 107 1.87 22.21 43.52
N CYS A 108 1.52 22.29 42.24
CA CYS A 108 2.23 23.09 41.26
C CYS A 108 1.22 23.91 40.45
N VAL A 109 1.39 25.23 40.50
CA VAL A 109 0.60 26.22 39.77
C VAL A 109 0.85 26.03 38.27
N CYS A 110 -0.09 25.42 37.56
CA CYS A 110 -0.08 25.37 36.11
C CYS A 110 -0.53 26.73 35.59
N VAL A 111 0.40 27.51 35.03
CA VAL A 111 0.08 28.70 34.24
C VAL A 111 -0.67 28.24 33.00
N PHE A 112 -1.98 28.49 32.96
CA PHE A 112 -2.78 28.44 31.74
C PHE A 112 -2.16 29.39 30.72
N ARG A 113 -1.56 28.85 29.65
CA ARG A 113 -1.49 29.59 28.39
C ARG A 113 -2.76 29.21 27.63
N GLU A 114 -3.81 29.99 27.88
CA GLU A 114 -5.02 30.01 27.08
C GLU A 114 -4.64 29.99 25.60
N VAL A 115 -5.00 28.92 24.89
CA VAL A 115 -5.33 29.03 23.45
C VAL A 115 -6.77 29.55 23.42
N GLN A 116 -6.98 30.77 23.92
CA GLN A 116 -8.20 31.51 23.68
C GLN A 116 -7.98 32.35 22.42
N GLY A 117 -8.46 31.84 21.31
CA GLY A 117 -9.16 32.69 20.35
C GLY A 117 -10.65 32.35 20.48
N PRO A 118 -11.57 33.33 20.57
CA PRO A 118 -12.99 33.04 20.41
C PRO A 118 -13.23 32.34 19.05
N PRO A 119 -14.30 31.54 18.90
CA PRO A 119 -14.64 30.90 17.61
C PRO A 119 -14.70 31.90 16.44
N ASP A 120 -14.99 33.18 16.74
CA ASP A 120 -15.00 34.27 15.78
C ASP A 120 -13.61 34.59 15.17
N ALA A 121 -12.51 34.40 15.92
CA ALA A 121 -11.15 34.63 15.43
C ALA A 121 -10.67 33.54 14.45
N ALA A 122 -11.17 32.30 14.61
CA ALA A 122 -10.90 31.20 13.69
C ALA A 122 -11.64 31.39 12.35
N VAL A 123 -12.88 31.89 12.40
CA VAL A 123 -13.69 32.19 11.21
C VAL A 123 -13.11 33.37 10.42
N GLU A 124 -12.66 34.42 11.10
CA GLU A 124 -12.04 35.59 10.47
C GLU A 124 -10.65 35.27 9.88
N GLY A 125 -9.85 34.44 10.57
CA GLY A 125 -8.61 33.88 10.05
C GLY A 125 -8.81 33.00 8.82
N GLY A 126 -9.79 32.09 8.86
CA GLY A 126 -10.14 31.20 7.75
C GLY A 126 -10.62 31.94 6.50
N ALA A 127 -11.46 32.97 6.66
CA ALA A 127 -11.90 33.82 5.55
C ALA A 127 -10.73 34.61 4.92
N SER A 128 -9.81 35.11 5.73
CA SER A 128 -8.59 35.79 5.25
C SER A 128 -7.66 34.84 4.49
N THR A 129 -7.49 33.60 4.98
CA THR A 129 -6.70 32.55 4.32
C THR A 129 -7.33 32.11 2.99
N ARG A 130 -8.65 31.88 2.94
CA ARG A 130 -9.37 31.58 1.68
C ARG A 130 -9.18 32.69 0.65
N LYS A 131 -9.29 33.95 1.06
CA LYS A 131 -9.05 35.10 0.17
C LYS A 131 -7.61 35.15 -0.36
N LYS A 132 -6.61 34.89 0.49
CA LYS A 132 -5.20 34.82 0.07
C LYS A 132 -4.93 33.68 -0.91
N ALA A 133 -5.51 32.51 -0.67
CA ALA A 133 -5.41 31.36 -1.57
C ALA A 133 -6.01 31.67 -2.95
N LEU A 134 -7.20 32.28 -2.98
CA LEU A 134 -7.87 32.67 -4.22
C LEU A 134 -7.07 33.73 -5.00
N LEU A 135 -6.53 34.75 -4.33
CA LEU A 135 -5.67 35.75 -4.96
C LEU A 135 -4.37 35.16 -5.52
N LYS A 136 -3.80 34.14 -4.87
CA LYS A 136 -2.62 33.42 -5.37
C LYS A 136 -2.98 32.58 -6.59
N LEU A 137 -4.13 31.92 -6.58
CA LEU A 137 -4.66 31.16 -7.71
C LEU A 137 -4.91 32.07 -8.94
N GLU A 138 -5.57 33.21 -8.76
CA GLU A 138 -5.80 34.17 -9.85
C GLU A 138 -4.51 34.68 -10.49
N LYS A 139 -3.47 34.92 -9.68
CA LYS A 139 -2.14 35.30 -10.16
C LYS A 139 -1.50 34.18 -10.99
N LEU A 140 -1.47 32.95 -10.45
CA LEU A 140 -0.91 31.79 -11.16
C LEU A 140 -1.65 31.50 -12.48
N ASP A 141 -2.97 31.64 -12.51
CA ASP A 141 -3.76 31.49 -13.73
C ASP A 141 -3.47 32.60 -14.76
N THR A 142 -3.24 33.83 -14.30
CA THR A 142 -2.86 34.95 -15.15
C THR A 142 -1.46 34.74 -15.75
N ASP A 143 -0.50 34.31 -14.92
CA ASP A 143 0.86 33.98 -15.36
C ASP A 143 0.87 32.82 -16.35
N LEU A 144 0.08 31.77 -16.11
CA LEU A 144 -0.06 30.64 -17.03
C LEU A 144 -0.65 31.06 -18.38
N LYS A 145 -1.63 31.98 -18.41
CA LYS A 145 -2.16 32.56 -19.66
C LYS A 145 -1.09 33.36 -20.39
N ASN A 146 -0.27 34.14 -19.67
CA ASN A 146 0.86 34.87 -20.26
C ASN A 146 1.90 33.92 -20.86
N TYR A 147 2.25 32.84 -20.16
CA TYR A 147 3.18 31.82 -20.68
C TYR A 147 2.65 31.11 -21.93
N LYS A 148 1.33 30.86 -21.99
CA LYS A 148 0.66 30.32 -23.18
C LYS A 148 0.68 31.31 -24.34
N GLY A 149 0.45 32.60 -24.09
CA GLY A 149 0.58 33.66 -25.09
C GLY A 149 1.99 33.75 -25.68
N ASN A 150 3.02 33.59 -24.85
CA ASN A 150 4.43 33.60 -25.26
C ASN A 150 4.88 32.29 -25.94
N SER A 151 4.06 31.23 -25.90
CA SER A 151 4.34 29.93 -26.53
C SER A 151 5.65 29.24 -26.09
N ILE A 152 6.09 29.47 -24.84
CA ILE A 152 7.30 28.86 -24.28
C ILE A 152 6.93 27.58 -23.52
N LYS A 153 7.28 26.41 -24.07
CA LYS A 153 6.92 25.09 -23.49
C LYS A 153 7.38 24.92 -22.04
N GLU A 154 8.62 25.31 -21.71
CA GLU A 154 9.15 25.14 -20.35
C GLU A 154 8.42 26.02 -19.32
N SER A 155 8.08 27.26 -19.68
CA SER A 155 7.31 28.16 -18.81
C SER A 155 5.88 27.64 -18.59
N ILE A 156 5.24 27.11 -19.64
CA ILE A 156 3.90 26.50 -19.52
C ILE A 156 3.95 25.26 -18.62
N ARG A 157 4.98 24.42 -18.76
CA ARG A 157 5.18 23.22 -17.93
C ARG A 157 5.35 23.59 -16.45
N ARG A 158 6.27 24.52 -16.14
CA ARG A 158 6.47 24.99 -14.74
C ARG A 158 5.22 25.66 -14.18
N GLY A 159 4.54 26.48 -14.98
CA GLY A 159 3.28 27.10 -14.54
C GLY A 159 2.20 26.07 -14.21
N HIS A 160 2.17 24.93 -14.91
CA HIS A 160 1.29 23.81 -14.54
C HIS A 160 1.73 23.07 -13.27
N ASP A 161 3.04 22.92 -13.04
CA ASP A 161 3.57 22.34 -11.79
C ASP A 161 3.24 23.25 -10.59
N ASP A 162 3.52 24.56 -10.68
CA ASP A 162 3.26 25.54 -9.62
C ASP A 162 1.76 25.63 -9.28
N LEU A 163 0.89 25.53 -10.30
CA LEU A 163 -0.55 25.49 -10.12
C LEU A 163 -1.00 24.20 -9.44
N GLY A 164 -0.40 23.06 -9.81
CA GLY A 164 -0.65 21.76 -9.17
C GLY A 164 -0.26 21.75 -7.70
N ASP A 165 0.91 22.30 -7.38
CA ASP A 165 1.42 22.42 -6.01
C ASP A 165 0.52 23.34 -5.17
N HIS A 166 0.03 24.44 -5.75
CA HIS A 166 -0.94 25.31 -5.09
C HIS A 166 -2.27 24.60 -4.81
N TYR A 167 -2.78 23.79 -5.75
CA TYR A 167 -3.99 23.00 -5.50
C TYR A 167 -3.77 21.95 -4.40
N LEU A 168 -2.58 21.34 -4.30
CA LEU A 168 -2.23 20.46 -3.19
C LEU A 168 -2.20 21.21 -1.84
N ASP A 169 -1.63 22.42 -1.79
CA ASP A 169 -1.63 23.25 -0.58
C ASP A 169 -3.04 23.67 -0.14
N CYS A 170 -3.97 23.80 -1.09
CA CYS A 170 -5.37 24.10 -0.84
C CYS A 170 -6.18 22.87 -0.42
N GLY A 171 -5.75 21.66 -0.81
CA GLY A 171 -6.47 20.39 -0.58
C GLY A 171 -7.26 19.86 -1.78
N ASP A 172 -7.21 20.53 -2.93
CA ASP A 172 -7.96 20.17 -4.14
C ASP A 172 -7.23 19.10 -4.97
N LEU A 173 -7.29 17.85 -4.54
CA LEU A 173 -6.57 16.72 -5.17
C LEU A 173 -6.97 16.50 -6.64
N SER A 174 -8.26 16.65 -6.98
CA SER A 174 -8.76 16.41 -8.34
C SER A 174 -8.26 17.44 -9.36
N ASN A 175 -8.14 18.71 -8.96
CA ASN A 175 -7.64 19.78 -9.82
C ASN A 175 -6.12 19.75 -9.93
N ALA A 176 -5.42 19.36 -8.86
CA ALA A 176 -3.98 19.11 -8.91
C ALA A 176 -3.64 18.05 -9.97
N LEU A 177 -4.34 16.91 -9.97
CA LEU A 177 -4.13 15.83 -10.94
C LEU A 177 -4.33 16.31 -12.39
N LYS A 178 -5.38 17.12 -12.64
CA LYS A 178 -5.65 17.70 -13.97
C LYS A 178 -4.51 18.63 -14.42
N CYS A 179 -3.91 19.41 -13.51
CA CYS A 179 -2.81 20.31 -13.83
C CYS A 179 -1.55 19.54 -14.27
N TYR A 180 -1.14 18.53 -13.51
CA TYR A 180 0.01 17.69 -13.90
C TYR A 180 -0.28 16.87 -15.17
N SER A 181 -1.52 16.40 -15.37
CA SER A 181 -1.89 15.70 -16.61
C SER A 181 -1.80 16.60 -17.84
N ARG A 182 -2.10 17.90 -17.72
CA ARG A 182 -1.95 18.89 -18.80
C ARG A 182 -0.49 19.25 -19.08
N ALA A 183 0.38 19.19 -18.07
CA ALA A 183 1.82 19.44 -18.23
C ALA A 183 2.48 18.44 -19.20
N ARG A 184 1.89 17.24 -19.37
CA ARG A 184 2.39 16.15 -20.21
C ARG A 184 2.74 16.57 -21.64
N ASP A 185 1.89 17.36 -22.28
CA ASP A 185 2.04 17.72 -23.70
C ASP A 185 3.20 18.70 -23.94
N TYR A 186 3.72 19.30 -22.85
CA TYR A 186 4.84 20.24 -22.86
C TYR A 186 6.17 19.60 -22.44
N CYS A 187 6.19 18.29 -22.17
CA CYS A 187 7.41 17.56 -21.85
C CYS A 187 8.25 17.28 -23.12
N THR A 188 9.51 17.71 -23.13
CA THR A 188 10.45 17.52 -24.24
C THR A 188 11.62 16.59 -23.89
N SER A 189 12.01 16.52 -22.62
CA SER A 189 13.09 15.68 -22.11
C SER A 189 12.54 14.54 -21.24
N ALA A 190 13.27 13.44 -21.15
CA ALA A 190 12.96 12.33 -20.25
C ALA A 190 12.87 12.78 -18.78
N LYS A 191 13.73 13.70 -18.32
CA LYS A 191 13.61 14.32 -16.98
C LYS A 191 12.26 14.99 -16.74
N HIS A 192 11.69 15.65 -17.76
CA HIS A 192 10.38 16.29 -17.64
C HIS A 192 9.27 15.25 -17.48
N VAL A 193 9.36 14.14 -18.22
CA VAL A 193 8.41 13.02 -18.11
C VAL A 193 8.48 12.38 -16.73
N ILE A 194 9.69 12.14 -16.22
CA ILE A 194 9.92 11.55 -14.90
C ILE A 194 9.36 12.43 -13.79
N ASN A 195 9.67 13.74 -13.78
CA ASN A 195 9.18 14.66 -12.76
C ASN A 195 7.65 14.76 -12.78
N MET A 196 7.06 14.85 -13.97
CA MET A 196 5.60 14.82 -14.14
C MET A 196 5.01 13.50 -13.59
N CYS A 197 5.62 12.35 -13.90
CA CYS A 197 5.16 11.06 -13.37
C CYS A 197 5.23 11.01 -11.83
N LEU A 198 6.29 11.55 -11.22
CA LEU A 198 6.41 11.62 -9.76
C LEU A 198 5.31 12.50 -9.13
N ASN A 199 5.01 13.65 -9.73
CA ASN A 199 3.92 14.51 -9.27
C ASN A 199 2.55 13.83 -9.42
N VAL A 200 2.29 13.14 -10.54
CA VAL A 200 1.06 12.35 -10.70
C VAL A 200 0.97 11.25 -9.66
N ILE A 201 2.05 10.49 -9.42
CA ILE A 201 2.10 9.44 -8.40
C ILE A 201 1.77 10.02 -7.02
N LYS A 202 2.35 11.17 -6.66
CA LYS A 202 2.09 11.87 -5.39
C LYS A 202 0.59 12.13 -5.19
N VAL A 203 -0.08 12.73 -6.19
CA VAL A 203 -1.52 12.99 -6.11
C VAL A 203 -2.34 11.70 -6.10
N SER A 204 -1.97 10.71 -6.92
CA SER A 204 -2.67 9.42 -7.00
C SER A 204 -2.60 8.64 -5.69
N VAL A 205 -1.53 8.80 -4.90
CA VAL A 205 -1.45 8.21 -3.55
C VAL A 205 -2.46 8.86 -2.60
N TYR A 206 -2.58 10.20 -2.58
CA TYR A 206 -3.59 10.87 -1.75
C TYR A 206 -5.03 10.49 -2.17
N LEU A 207 -5.26 10.26 -3.47
CA LEU A 207 -6.52 9.74 -3.99
C LEU A 207 -6.71 8.22 -3.79
N GLN A 208 -5.73 7.53 -3.20
CA GLN A 208 -5.70 6.07 -3.01
C GLN A 208 -5.91 5.26 -4.30
N ASN A 209 -5.54 5.80 -5.46
CA ASN A 209 -5.62 5.11 -6.74
C ASN A 209 -4.31 4.36 -7.06
N TRP A 210 -4.20 3.14 -6.52
CA TRP A 210 -2.97 2.34 -6.57
C TRP A 210 -2.64 1.78 -7.97
N SER A 211 -3.66 1.48 -8.78
CA SER A 211 -3.47 0.99 -10.15
C SER A 211 -2.85 2.06 -11.05
N HIS A 212 -3.25 3.32 -10.84
CA HIS A 212 -2.70 4.48 -11.53
C HIS A 212 -1.24 4.72 -11.14
N VAL A 213 -0.89 4.57 -9.85
CA VAL A 213 0.50 4.64 -9.37
C VAL A 213 1.39 3.63 -10.08
N LEU A 214 1.00 2.35 -10.11
CA LEU A 214 1.80 1.30 -10.75
C LEU A 214 2.00 1.53 -12.25
N SER A 215 0.97 2.06 -12.93
CA SER A 215 1.03 2.38 -14.36
C SER A 215 2.03 3.50 -14.64
N TYR A 216 2.04 4.55 -13.81
CA TYR A 216 2.96 5.68 -13.96
C TYR A 216 4.38 5.36 -13.50
N VAL A 217 4.56 4.47 -12.51
CA VAL A 217 5.88 3.92 -12.18
C VAL A 217 6.44 3.13 -13.37
N SER A 218 5.65 2.22 -13.95
CA SER A 218 6.06 1.44 -15.13
C SER A 218 6.42 2.35 -16.31
N LYS A 219 5.65 3.42 -16.52
CA LYS A 219 5.92 4.44 -17.54
C LYS A 219 7.23 5.19 -17.27
N ALA A 220 7.46 5.65 -16.04
CA ALA A 220 8.70 6.32 -15.66
C ALA A 220 9.91 5.40 -15.83
N GLU A 221 9.83 4.14 -15.41
CA GLU A 221 10.90 3.15 -15.56
C GLU A 221 11.23 2.80 -17.01
N SER A 222 10.23 2.84 -17.89
CA SER A 222 10.40 2.61 -19.34
C SER A 222 11.06 3.78 -20.09
N THR A 223 11.24 4.94 -19.44
CA THR A 223 11.82 6.13 -20.08
C THR A 223 13.35 5.95 -20.24
N PRO A 224 13.93 6.26 -21.42
CA PRO A 224 15.29 5.83 -21.80
C PRO A 224 16.42 6.26 -20.85
N GLU A 225 16.31 7.40 -20.16
CA GLU A 225 17.30 7.81 -19.15
C GLU A 225 17.40 6.82 -17.97
N ILE A 226 16.31 6.17 -17.58
CA ILE A 226 16.33 5.16 -16.49
C ILE A 226 16.60 3.76 -17.05
N ALA A 227 16.14 3.47 -18.26
CA ALA A 227 16.26 2.16 -18.89
C ALA A 227 17.68 1.85 -19.42
N GLU A 228 18.38 2.85 -19.95
CA GLU A 228 19.68 2.68 -20.63
C GLU A 228 20.89 2.91 -19.70
N GLN A 229 20.75 3.70 -18.63
CA GLN A 229 21.84 4.02 -17.68
C GLN A 229 22.02 2.97 -16.56
N ARG A 230 21.86 1.67 -16.85
CA ARG A 230 22.20 0.60 -15.89
C ARG A 230 23.71 0.50 -15.58
N GLY A 231 24.56 1.27 -16.27
CA GLY A 231 26.02 1.21 -16.17
C GLY A 231 26.75 2.48 -15.70
N GLU A 232 26.14 3.67 -15.77
CA GLU A 232 26.79 4.94 -15.39
C GLU A 232 26.09 5.56 -14.17
N ARG A 233 26.88 5.75 -13.10
CA ARG A 233 26.44 6.13 -11.76
C ARG A 233 26.13 7.63 -11.65
N ASP A 234 25.05 8.08 -12.27
CA ASP A 234 24.48 9.37 -11.90
C ASP A 234 23.70 9.21 -10.59
N CYS A 235 24.17 9.87 -9.51
CA CYS A 235 23.52 9.86 -8.20
C CYS A 235 22.04 10.29 -8.27
N GLN A 236 21.73 11.19 -9.20
CA GLN A 236 20.39 11.69 -9.43
C GLN A 236 19.45 10.62 -10.02
N SER A 237 19.92 9.81 -10.98
CA SER A 237 19.13 8.72 -11.57
C SER A 237 18.83 7.62 -10.54
N GLN A 238 19.76 7.34 -9.62
CA GLN A 238 19.54 6.40 -8.52
C GLN A 238 18.54 6.92 -7.48
N SER A 239 18.51 8.23 -7.22
CA SER A 239 17.48 8.83 -6.37
C SER A 239 16.08 8.71 -6.96
N VAL A 240 15.93 8.95 -8.26
CA VAL A 240 14.64 8.77 -8.95
C VAL A 240 14.20 7.31 -8.88
N LEU A 241 15.09 6.37 -9.19
CA LEU A 241 14.78 4.94 -9.14
C LEU A 241 14.31 4.53 -7.74
N THR A 242 15.00 5.00 -6.70
CA THR A 242 14.63 4.75 -5.30
C THR A 242 13.23 5.24 -4.99
N LYS A 243 12.87 6.48 -5.39
CA LYS A 243 11.52 7.03 -5.21
C LYS A 243 10.45 6.22 -5.94
N LEU A 244 10.73 5.80 -7.18
CA LEU A 244 9.82 4.95 -7.96
C LEU A 244 9.60 3.58 -7.31
N LYS A 245 10.67 2.95 -6.81
CA LYS A 245 10.57 1.66 -6.11
C LYS A 245 9.82 1.78 -4.78
N CYS A 246 10.02 2.85 -4.02
CA CYS A 246 9.25 3.12 -2.81
C CYS A 246 7.75 3.34 -3.11
N ALA A 247 7.43 4.11 -4.15
CA ALA A 247 6.05 4.34 -4.57
C ALA A 247 5.36 3.06 -5.06
N ALA A 248 6.04 2.25 -5.87
CA ALA A 248 5.52 0.94 -6.29
C ALA A 248 5.36 -0.02 -5.10
N GLY A 249 6.32 -0.05 -4.18
CA GLY A 249 6.24 -0.86 -2.97
C GLY A 249 5.01 -0.51 -2.13
N LEU A 250 4.71 0.79 -1.98
CA LEU A 250 3.52 1.25 -1.27
C LEU A 250 2.22 0.85 -1.96
N ALA A 251 2.15 1.00 -3.28
CA ALA A 251 0.96 0.61 -4.06
C ALA A 251 0.70 -0.91 -4.01
N GLU A 252 1.76 -1.73 -4.07
CA GLU A 252 1.66 -3.18 -3.93
C GLU A 252 1.27 -3.60 -2.50
N LEU A 253 1.76 -2.87 -1.48
CA LEU A 253 1.38 -3.08 -0.07
C LEU A 253 -0.12 -2.85 0.11
N ALA A 254 -0.63 -1.70 -0.35
CA ALA A 254 -2.05 -1.37 -0.29
C ALA A 254 -2.93 -2.40 -1.05
N SER A 255 -2.42 -2.91 -2.18
CA SER A 255 -3.06 -3.99 -2.96
C SER A 255 -2.92 -5.38 -2.33
N ARG A 256 -2.38 -5.50 -1.10
CA ARG A 256 -2.14 -6.75 -0.34
C ARG A 256 -1.19 -7.74 -1.03
N LYS A 257 -0.36 -7.28 -1.97
CA LYS A 257 0.62 -8.09 -2.70
C LYS A 257 1.99 -8.01 -2.01
N TYR A 258 2.05 -8.53 -0.79
CA TYR A 258 3.20 -8.39 0.11
C TYR A 258 4.53 -8.88 -0.48
N LYS A 259 4.53 -9.97 -1.25
CA LYS A 259 5.77 -10.52 -1.85
C LYS A 259 6.36 -9.57 -2.89
N GLN A 260 5.52 -8.92 -3.68
CA GLN A 260 5.96 -7.96 -4.69
C GLN A 260 6.38 -6.63 -4.04
N ALA A 261 5.61 -6.18 -3.04
CA ALA A 261 5.96 -5.00 -2.23
C ALA A 261 7.35 -5.14 -1.59
N ALA A 262 7.65 -6.28 -0.94
CA ALA A 262 8.95 -6.58 -0.36
C ALA A 262 10.08 -6.47 -1.40
N LYS A 263 9.90 -7.07 -2.58
CA LYS A 263 10.91 -6.99 -3.66
C LYS A 263 11.16 -5.55 -4.10
N CYS A 264 10.13 -4.71 -4.20
CA CYS A 264 10.31 -3.31 -4.56
C CYS A 264 11.07 -2.53 -3.47
N PHE A 265 10.69 -2.67 -2.20
CA PHE A 265 11.36 -1.99 -1.09
C PHE A 265 12.83 -2.41 -0.91
N LEU A 266 13.14 -3.69 -1.11
CA LEU A 266 14.51 -4.20 -1.00
C LEU A 266 15.46 -3.70 -2.10
N LEU A 267 14.92 -3.19 -3.22
CA LEU A 267 15.69 -2.60 -4.31
C LEU A 267 15.95 -1.09 -4.12
N ALA A 268 15.35 -0.47 -3.09
CA ALA A 268 15.58 0.92 -2.76
C ALA A 268 17.01 1.14 -2.20
N SER A 269 17.63 2.28 -2.51
CA SER A 269 18.94 2.66 -1.97
C SER A 269 18.80 3.61 -0.80
N PHE A 270 19.55 3.36 0.28
CA PHE A 270 19.51 4.16 1.51
C PHE A 270 19.93 5.62 1.29
N ASP A 271 21.01 5.84 0.55
CA ASP A 271 21.63 7.16 0.34
C ASP A 271 20.73 8.18 -0.37
N HIS A 272 19.62 7.73 -0.94
CA HIS A 272 18.72 8.55 -1.75
C HIS A 272 17.25 8.40 -1.37
N CYS A 273 16.97 7.91 -0.16
CA CYS A 273 15.62 7.64 0.34
C CYS A 273 14.90 8.85 0.95
N ASP A 274 15.41 10.07 0.74
CA ASP A 274 14.76 11.30 1.18
C ASP A 274 13.49 11.55 0.36
N PHE A 275 12.37 11.02 0.85
CA PHE A 275 11.06 11.15 0.23
C PHE A 275 9.96 11.48 1.26
N ALA A 276 10.19 12.56 2.00
CA ALA A 276 9.30 13.07 3.07
C ALA A 276 7.84 13.32 2.63
N GLU A 277 7.59 13.45 1.34
CA GLU A 277 6.23 13.62 0.79
C GLU A 277 5.41 12.32 0.82
N LEU A 278 6.07 11.15 0.88
CA LEU A 278 5.42 9.83 0.82
C LEU A 278 5.84 8.91 1.97
N LEU A 279 7.14 8.62 2.12
CA LEU A 279 7.67 7.59 3.01
C LEU A 279 9.00 8.02 3.63
N SER A 280 9.17 7.71 4.92
CA SER A 280 10.45 7.84 5.61
C SER A 280 11.32 6.59 5.37
N PRO A 281 12.66 6.69 5.46
CA PRO A 281 13.55 5.54 5.35
C PRO A 281 13.27 4.48 6.44
N SER A 282 12.87 4.91 7.64
CA SER A 282 12.38 4.00 8.70
C SER A 282 11.17 3.19 8.25
N ASN A 283 10.17 3.80 7.57
CA ASN A 283 9.05 3.03 7.04
C ASN A 283 9.49 2.01 6.00
N VAL A 284 10.45 2.35 5.13
CA VAL A 284 10.96 1.41 4.11
C VAL A 284 11.58 0.19 4.79
N ALA A 285 12.31 0.37 5.89
CA ALA A 285 12.85 -0.71 6.70
C ALA A 285 11.73 -1.60 7.27
N VAL A 286 10.72 -1.00 7.91
CA VAL A 286 9.61 -1.73 8.52
C VAL A 286 8.75 -2.44 7.47
N TYR A 287 8.28 -1.72 6.43
CA TYR A 287 7.39 -2.27 5.41
C TYR A 287 8.09 -3.36 4.60
N GLY A 288 9.33 -3.11 4.17
CA GLY A 288 10.14 -4.08 3.46
C GLY A 288 10.46 -5.31 4.32
N GLY A 289 10.87 -5.08 5.57
CA GLY A 289 11.21 -6.13 6.53
C GLY A 289 10.03 -7.03 6.88
N MET A 290 8.88 -6.44 7.22
CA MET A 290 7.66 -7.18 7.59
C MET A 290 7.08 -7.94 6.39
N CYS A 291 7.03 -7.32 5.21
CA CYS A 291 6.56 -8.01 4.00
C CYS A 291 7.49 -9.16 3.59
N ALA A 292 8.81 -8.96 3.68
CA ALA A 292 9.79 -10.01 3.39
C ALA A 292 9.68 -11.16 4.41
N LEU A 293 9.58 -10.84 5.71
CA LEU A 293 9.42 -11.83 6.78
C LEU A 293 8.11 -12.61 6.68
N ALA A 294 7.05 -12.03 6.11
CA ALA A 294 5.78 -12.72 5.87
C ALA A 294 5.78 -13.59 4.61
N THR A 295 6.60 -13.29 3.59
CA THR A 295 6.46 -13.90 2.25
C THR A 295 7.69 -14.58 1.65
N PHE A 296 8.92 -14.26 2.07
CA PHE A 296 10.14 -14.84 1.50
C PHE A 296 10.55 -16.15 2.18
N ASP A 297 10.88 -17.18 1.43
CA ASP A 297 11.40 -18.41 2.03
C ASP A 297 12.76 -18.20 2.72
N ARG A 298 13.29 -19.24 3.39
CA ARG A 298 14.56 -19.15 4.12
C ARG A 298 15.73 -18.73 3.22
N GLN A 299 15.75 -19.14 1.96
CA GLN A 299 16.82 -18.84 1.00
C GLN A 299 16.68 -17.42 0.44
N GLU A 300 15.47 -17.02 0.06
CA GLU A 300 15.12 -15.67 -0.38
C GLU A 300 15.44 -14.64 0.71
N LEU A 301 15.12 -14.94 1.97
CA LEU A 301 15.34 -14.04 3.11
C LEU A 301 16.85 -13.89 3.41
N GLN A 302 17.63 -14.97 3.32
CA GLN A 302 19.09 -14.88 3.42
C GLN A 302 19.67 -14.02 2.29
N LYS A 303 19.33 -14.34 1.04
CA LYS A 303 19.92 -13.70 -0.14
C LYS A 303 19.54 -12.22 -0.26
N ASN A 304 18.26 -11.90 -0.10
CA ASN A 304 17.73 -10.59 -0.46
C ASN A 304 17.67 -9.61 0.72
N VAL A 305 17.67 -10.10 1.97
CA VAL A 305 17.56 -9.26 3.17
C VAL A 305 18.85 -9.30 3.97
N ILE A 306 19.29 -10.48 4.42
CA ILE A 306 20.44 -10.62 5.33
C ILE A 306 21.77 -10.31 4.62
N SER A 307 21.95 -10.82 3.40
CA SER A 307 23.17 -10.61 2.61
C SER A 307 23.15 -9.33 1.78
N SER A 308 22.03 -8.59 1.76
CA SER A 308 21.92 -7.34 1.00
C SER A 308 22.62 -6.20 1.74
N SER A 309 23.68 -5.67 1.15
CA SER A 309 24.41 -4.52 1.70
C SER A 309 23.56 -3.25 1.67
N SER A 310 22.73 -3.05 0.64
CA SER A 310 21.85 -1.89 0.51
C SER A 310 20.76 -1.90 1.58
N PHE A 311 20.10 -3.04 1.80
CA PHE A 311 19.01 -3.12 2.77
C PHE A 311 19.48 -3.16 4.22
N LYS A 312 20.72 -3.60 4.46
CA LYS A 312 21.34 -3.59 5.79
C LYS A 312 21.32 -2.20 6.44
N LEU A 313 21.56 -1.14 5.66
CA LEU A 313 21.56 0.25 6.16
C LEU A 313 20.18 0.66 6.68
N PHE A 314 19.10 0.25 6.00
CA PHE A 314 17.74 0.48 6.50
C PHE A 314 17.45 -0.28 7.79
N LEU A 315 17.91 -1.54 7.88
CA LEU A 315 17.76 -2.36 9.10
C LEU A 315 18.59 -1.84 10.29
N GLU A 316 19.60 -1.01 10.05
CA GLU A 316 20.36 -0.36 11.12
C GLU A 316 19.58 0.81 11.76
N LEU A 317 18.66 1.45 11.01
CA LEU A 317 17.72 2.43 11.58
C LEU A 317 16.71 1.78 12.52
N GLU A 318 16.21 0.59 12.17
CA GLU A 318 15.15 -0.13 12.90
C GLU A 318 15.69 -1.46 13.47
N PRO A 319 16.45 -1.42 14.58
CA PRO A 319 17.11 -2.60 15.14
C PRO A 319 16.12 -3.69 15.60
N GLN A 320 14.91 -3.31 16.02
CA GLN A 320 13.88 -4.27 16.43
C GLN A 320 13.47 -5.18 15.26
N VAL A 321 13.19 -4.61 14.09
CA VAL A 321 12.82 -5.39 12.89
C VAL A 321 13.98 -6.27 12.43
N ARG A 322 15.21 -5.73 12.47
CA ARG A 322 16.42 -6.49 12.17
C ARG A 322 16.56 -7.72 13.06
N ASP A 323 16.42 -7.55 14.37
CA ASP A 323 16.59 -8.61 15.34
C ASP A 323 15.48 -9.67 15.23
N ILE A 324 14.25 -9.27 14.91
CA ILE A 324 13.13 -10.19 14.59
C ILE A 324 13.51 -11.07 13.39
N ILE A 325 13.99 -10.48 12.30
CA ILE A 325 14.38 -11.19 11.08
C ILE A 325 15.51 -12.19 11.37
N PHE A 326 16.54 -11.79 12.12
CA PHE A 326 17.63 -12.68 12.52
C PHE A 326 17.16 -13.83 13.40
N LYS A 327 16.35 -13.57 14.43
CA LYS A 327 15.83 -14.63 15.32
C LYS A 327 14.90 -15.60 14.57
N PHE A 328 14.14 -15.11 13.59
CA PHE A 328 13.35 -15.97 12.71
C PHE A 328 14.26 -16.89 11.87
N TYR A 329 15.33 -16.34 11.29
CA TYR A 329 16.29 -17.11 10.50
C TYR A 329 17.06 -18.13 11.37
N GLU A 330 17.41 -17.80 12.61
CA GLU A 330 18.05 -18.71 13.58
C GLU A 330 17.09 -19.75 14.19
N SER A 331 15.82 -19.78 13.76
CA SER A 331 14.77 -20.67 14.28
C SER A 331 14.46 -20.47 15.78
N LYS A 332 14.70 -19.27 16.32
CA LYS A 332 14.39 -18.87 17.70
C LYS A 332 13.00 -18.21 17.79
N TYR A 333 11.96 -18.99 17.51
CA TYR A 333 10.59 -18.47 17.33
C TYR A 333 9.97 -17.82 18.58
N ALA A 334 10.20 -18.36 19.79
CA ALA A 334 9.63 -17.81 21.02
C ALA A 334 10.05 -16.35 21.26
N SER A 335 11.34 -16.06 21.09
CA SER A 335 11.85 -14.70 21.24
C SER A 335 11.51 -13.81 20.04
N CYS A 336 11.41 -14.38 18.84
CA CYS A 336 10.98 -13.65 17.65
C CYS A 336 9.54 -13.14 17.81
N LEU A 337 8.61 -14.03 18.16
CA LEU A 337 7.18 -13.70 18.34
C LEU A 337 6.97 -12.72 19.49
N LYS A 338 7.72 -12.87 20.60
CA LYS A 338 7.65 -11.92 21.71
C LYS A 338 8.04 -10.50 21.26
N MET A 339 9.15 -10.34 20.54
CA MET A 339 9.55 -9.02 20.02
C MET A 339 8.59 -8.50 18.97
N LEU A 340 7.98 -9.40 18.18
CA LEU A 340 6.96 -9.03 17.21
C LEU A 340 5.72 -8.45 17.92
N ASP A 341 5.25 -9.09 18.99
CA ASP A 341 4.13 -8.60 19.79
C ASP A 341 4.45 -7.27 20.49
N GLU A 342 5.69 -7.07 20.94
CA GLU A 342 6.14 -5.81 21.58
C GLU A 342 6.08 -4.60 20.62
N ILE A 343 6.34 -4.79 19.32
CA ILE A 343 6.28 -3.68 18.34
C ILE A 343 4.88 -3.48 17.75
N LYS A 344 3.95 -4.42 17.96
CA LYS A 344 2.63 -4.45 17.32
C LYS A 344 1.85 -3.16 17.51
N ASP A 345 1.80 -2.66 18.74
CA ASP A 345 1.04 -1.45 19.09
C ASP A 345 1.56 -0.22 18.33
N ASN A 346 2.87 -0.10 18.15
CA ASN A 346 3.47 0.97 17.35
C ASN A 346 3.16 0.82 15.85
N LEU A 347 3.15 -0.42 15.33
CA LEU A 347 2.81 -0.66 13.92
C LEU A 347 1.34 -0.35 13.61
N LEU A 348 0.44 -0.50 14.60
CA LEU A 348 -0.97 -0.13 14.47
C LEU A 348 -1.18 1.39 14.39
N LEU A 349 -0.20 2.21 14.76
CA LEU A 349 -0.30 3.67 14.61
C LEU A 349 0.15 4.19 13.24
N ASP A 350 0.63 3.31 12.36
CA ASP A 350 1.03 3.69 11.03
C ASP A 350 -0.13 3.60 10.03
N MET A 351 -0.41 4.71 9.35
CA MET A 351 -1.55 4.89 8.45
C MET A 351 -1.68 3.81 7.36
N TYR A 352 -0.56 3.42 6.72
CA TYR A 352 -0.60 2.46 5.62
C TYR A 352 -0.39 1.02 6.09
N LEU A 353 0.35 0.81 7.18
CA LEU A 353 0.66 -0.53 7.64
C LEU A 353 -0.45 -1.12 8.51
N ALA A 354 -1.14 -0.31 9.31
CA ALA A 354 -2.16 -0.73 10.26
C ALA A 354 -3.19 -1.73 9.70
N PRO A 355 -3.82 -1.49 8.53
CA PRO A 355 -4.80 -2.43 7.97
C PRO A 355 -4.22 -3.81 7.61
N HIS A 356 -2.90 -3.90 7.47
CA HIS A 356 -2.18 -5.11 7.07
C HIS A 356 -1.54 -5.84 8.25
N VAL A 357 -1.44 -5.22 9.43
CA VAL A 357 -0.73 -5.80 10.58
C VAL A 357 -1.26 -7.19 10.93
N LEU A 358 -2.58 -7.34 11.05
CA LEU A 358 -3.18 -8.63 11.40
C LEU A 358 -2.84 -9.72 10.36
N THR A 359 -2.99 -9.40 9.06
CA THR A 359 -2.69 -10.34 7.98
C THR A 359 -1.20 -10.72 7.96
N LEU A 360 -0.30 -9.75 8.09
CA LEU A 360 1.14 -9.99 8.14
C LEU A 360 1.53 -10.86 9.34
N TYR A 361 0.96 -10.61 10.51
CA TYR A 361 1.26 -11.39 11.73
C TYR A 361 0.81 -12.85 11.59
N THR A 362 -0.40 -13.07 11.06
CA THR A 362 -0.89 -14.42 10.77
C THR A 362 0.01 -15.14 9.77
N LEU A 363 0.42 -14.46 8.69
CA LEU A 363 1.34 -15.04 7.70
C LEU A 363 2.71 -15.39 8.33
N ILE A 364 3.30 -14.50 9.12
CA ILE A 364 4.58 -14.75 9.79
C ILE A 364 4.46 -15.95 10.74
N ARG A 365 3.39 -16.01 11.54
CA ARG A 365 3.14 -17.11 12.48
C ARG A 365 2.98 -18.44 11.76
N ASN A 366 2.13 -18.49 10.74
CA ASN A 366 1.90 -19.71 9.94
C ASN A 366 3.20 -20.22 9.32
N ARG A 367 4.05 -19.33 8.81
CA ARG A 367 5.34 -19.73 8.24
C ARG A 367 6.34 -20.19 9.27
N ALA A 368 6.38 -19.56 10.45
CA ALA A 368 7.20 -20.05 11.54
C ALA A 368 6.81 -21.49 11.92
N LEU A 369 5.50 -21.80 12.01
CA LEU A 369 5.01 -23.15 12.31
C LEU A 369 5.44 -24.17 11.25
N ILE A 370 5.25 -23.84 9.97
CA ILE A 370 5.67 -24.71 8.84
C ILE A 370 7.18 -24.95 8.88
N GLN A 371 7.96 -23.89 9.07
CA GLN A 371 9.43 -23.97 9.08
C GLN A 371 9.96 -24.72 10.31
N TYR A 372 9.33 -24.54 11.48
CA TYR A 372 9.66 -25.29 12.68
C TYR A 372 9.44 -26.78 12.49
N PHE A 373 8.33 -27.18 11.85
CA PHE A 373 8.00 -28.59 11.65
C PHE A 373 8.76 -29.26 10.50
N SER A 374 9.19 -28.50 9.50
CA SER A 374 9.86 -29.02 8.28
C SER A 374 11.00 -30.05 8.50
N PRO A 375 11.89 -29.95 9.51
CA PRO A 375 12.94 -30.94 9.72
C PRO A 375 12.49 -32.16 10.55
N TYR A 376 11.26 -32.21 11.07
CA TYR A 376 10.78 -33.25 11.96
C TYR A 376 9.84 -34.24 11.26
N VAL A 377 10.06 -35.54 11.50
CA VAL A 377 9.09 -36.60 11.14
C VAL A 377 8.02 -36.76 12.23
N SER A 378 8.39 -36.47 13.48
CA SER A 378 7.51 -36.51 14.64
C SER A 378 7.91 -35.39 15.59
N ALA A 379 6.94 -34.58 16.02
CA ALA A 379 7.17 -33.45 16.91
C ALA A 379 6.22 -33.50 18.12
N ASP A 380 6.77 -33.25 19.31
CA ASP A 380 6.01 -33.14 20.56
C ASP A 380 5.30 -31.77 20.62
N MET A 381 3.97 -31.79 20.67
CA MET A 381 3.17 -30.56 20.66
C MET A 381 3.37 -29.71 21.92
N THR A 382 3.79 -30.32 23.03
CA THR A 382 4.05 -29.60 24.29
C THR A 382 5.25 -28.68 24.14
N LYS A 383 6.34 -29.18 23.53
CA LYS A 383 7.55 -28.40 23.23
C LYS A 383 7.29 -27.37 22.15
N MET A 384 6.50 -27.73 21.14
CA MET A 384 6.09 -26.80 20.10
C MET A 384 5.26 -25.64 20.68
N ALA A 385 4.30 -25.91 21.55
CA ALA A 385 3.47 -24.88 22.18
C ALA A 385 4.33 -23.89 23.00
N GLN A 386 5.32 -24.39 23.75
CA GLN A 386 6.30 -23.56 24.46
C GLN A 386 7.13 -22.70 23.50
N ALA A 387 7.56 -23.24 22.36
CA ALA A 387 8.33 -22.49 21.37
C ALA A 387 7.53 -21.39 20.66
N PHE A 388 6.20 -21.46 20.67
CA PHE A 388 5.29 -20.52 20.02
C PHE A 388 4.49 -19.64 21.00
N ASN A 389 4.87 -19.66 22.28
CA ASN A 389 4.24 -18.91 23.37
C ASN A 389 2.72 -19.13 23.43
N THR A 390 2.26 -20.36 23.20
CA THR A 390 0.82 -20.71 23.16
C THR A 390 0.52 -21.93 24.03
N THR A 391 -0.77 -22.22 24.18
CA THR A 391 -1.24 -23.44 24.85
C THR A 391 -1.34 -24.59 23.86
N VAL A 392 -1.26 -25.84 24.34
CA VAL A 392 -1.36 -27.03 23.48
C VAL A 392 -2.71 -27.09 22.75
N LEU A 393 -3.79 -26.67 23.39
CA LEU A 393 -5.13 -26.64 22.79
C LEU A 393 -5.21 -25.64 21.64
N ALA A 394 -4.74 -24.40 21.87
CA ALA A 394 -4.71 -23.39 20.81
C ALA A 394 -3.78 -23.79 19.66
N LEU A 395 -2.63 -24.43 19.96
CA LEU A 395 -1.75 -24.97 18.93
C LEU A 395 -2.43 -26.07 18.10
N GLU A 396 -3.25 -26.92 18.73
CA GLU A 396 -3.99 -27.98 18.05
C GLU A 396 -4.99 -27.41 17.03
N ASP A 397 -5.70 -26.34 17.41
CA ASP A 397 -6.61 -25.62 16.51
C ASP A 397 -5.86 -24.95 15.34
N GLU A 398 -4.75 -24.26 15.64
CA GLU A 398 -3.89 -23.62 14.63
C GLU A 398 -3.32 -24.62 13.63
N LEU A 399 -2.78 -25.75 14.11
CA LEU A 399 -2.25 -26.82 13.26
C LEU A 399 -3.36 -27.48 12.44
N THR A 400 -4.55 -27.63 13.00
CA THR A 400 -5.70 -28.17 12.27
C THR A 400 -6.04 -27.29 11.07
N GLN A 401 -6.07 -25.96 11.25
CA GLN A 401 -6.28 -25.03 10.14
C GLN A 401 -5.18 -25.16 9.08
N LEU A 402 -3.91 -25.21 9.48
CA LEU A 402 -2.78 -25.35 8.55
C LEU A 402 -2.78 -26.67 7.76
N ILE A 403 -3.26 -27.76 8.38
CA ILE A 403 -3.43 -29.06 7.71
C ILE A 403 -4.60 -29.02 6.74
N LEU A 404 -5.71 -28.36 7.10
CA LEU A 404 -6.89 -28.20 6.22
C LEU A 404 -6.58 -27.34 5.00
N GLU A 405 -5.79 -26.27 5.16
CA GLU A 405 -5.29 -25.44 4.07
C GLU A 405 -4.23 -26.15 3.19
N GLY A 406 -3.73 -27.31 3.63
CA GLY A 406 -2.75 -28.11 2.89
C GLY A 406 -1.32 -27.55 2.93
N LEU A 407 -1.04 -26.62 3.84
CA LEU A 407 0.30 -26.04 4.02
C LEU A 407 1.23 -26.96 4.82
N ILE A 408 0.66 -27.77 5.72
CA ILE A 408 1.39 -28.78 6.49
C ILE A 408 0.83 -30.17 6.19
N ASN A 409 1.69 -31.07 5.69
CA ASN A 409 1.35 -32.48 5.49
C ASN A 409 1.63 -33.28 6.77
N ALA A 410 0.70 -33.21 7.73
CA ALA A 410 0.83 -33.90 9.01
C ALA A 410 -0.49 -34.53 9.50
N ARG A 411 -0.37 -35.30 10.58
CA ARG A 411 -1.45 -35.91 11.35
C ARG A 411 -1.24 -35.65 12.83
N ILE A 412 -2.27 -35.14 13.49
CA ILE A 412 -2.27 -34.86 14.92
C ILE A 412 -2.75 -36.12 15.65
N ASP A 413 -1.92 -36.66 16.54
CA ASP A 413 -2.37 -37.60 17.56
C ASP A 413 -2.74 -36.81 18.83
N SER A 414 -4.05 -36.58 19.00
CA SER A 414 -4.57 -35.81 20.14
C SER A 414 -4.45 -36.56 21.48
N HIS A 415 -4.30 -37.90 21.46
CA HIS A 415 -4.17 -38.69 22.69
C HIS A 415 -2.76 -38.57 23.27
N SER A 416 -1.72 -38.71 22.44
CA SER A 416 -0.32 -38.57 22.86
C SER A 416 0.22 -37.15 22.76
N LYS A 417 -0.52 -36.22 22.13
CA LYS A 417 -0.12 -34.84 21.82
C LYS A 417 1.17 -34.79 20.98
N ILE A 418 1.21 -35.63 19.94
CA ILE A 418 2.32 -35.73 18.99
C ILE A 418 1.82 -35.40 17.57
N LEU A 419 2.58 -34.59 16.85
CA LEU A 419 2.36 -34.28 15.44
C LEU A 419 3.27 -35.16 14.57
N TYR A 420 2.67 -36.03 13.76
CA TYR A 420 3.37 -36.92 12.84
C TYR A 420 3.35 -36.38 11.42
N ALA A 421 4.49 -36.39 10.73
CA ALA A 421 4.58 -36.06 9.32
C ALA A 421 3.88 -37.15 8.51
N ARG A 422 3.07 -36.73 7.54
CA ARG A 422 2.36 -37.65 6.66
C ARG A 422 3.14 -37.83 5.37
N ASP A 423 3.81 -38.96 5.25
CA ASP A 423 4.37 -39.38 3.97
C ASP A 423 3.27 -39.96 3.09
N VAL A 424 2.98 -39.28 1.99
CA VAL A 424 2.08 -39.79 0.95
C VAL A 424 2.93 -40.62 -0.01
N ASP A 425 2.54 -41.87 -0.26
CA ASP A 425 3.18 -42.68 -1.28
C ASP A 425 3.03 -42.00 -2.65
N GLN A 426 4.16 -41.50 -3.17
CA GLN A 426 4.24 -40.78 -4.43
C GLN A 426 3.68 -41.61 -5.59
N ARG A 427 3.87 -42.94 -5.55
CA ARG A 427 3.38 -43.85 -6.58
C ARG A 427 1.86 -43.86 -6.58
N SER A 428 1.25 -44.19 -5.45
CA SER A 428 -0.21 -44.28 -5.30
C SER A 428 -0.90 -42.97 -5.68
N HIS A 429 -0.37 -41.83 -5.21
CA HIS A 429 -0.92 -40.51 -5.56
C HIS A 429 -0.82 -40.20 -7.06
N THR A 430 0.30 -40.55 -7.71
CA THR A 430 0.47 -40.34 -9.15
C THR A 430 -0.50 -41.21 -9.96
N PHE A 431 -0.70 -42.47 -9.55
CA PHE A 431 -1.67 -43.37 -10.19
C PHE A 431 -3.10 -42.84 -10.07
N GLU A 432 -3.52 -42.46 -8.86
CA GLU A 432 -4.87 -41.96 -8.61
C GLU A 432 -5.15 -40.68 -9.39
N LYS A 433 -4.21 -39.72 -9.38
CA LYS A 433 -4.32 -38.48 -10.17
C LYS A 433 -4.40 -38.76 -11.68
N SER A 434 -3.61 -39.71 -12.18
CA SER A 434 -3.60 -40.09 -13.60
C SER A 434 -4.91 -40.75 -14.02
N ILE A 435 -5.45 -41.65 -13.20
CA ILE A 435 -6.74 -42.30 -13.44
C ILE A 435 -7.87 -41.27 -13.42
N HIS A 436 -7.85 -40.34 -12.46
CA HIS A 436 -8.83 -39.27 -12.38
C HIS A 436 -8.80 -38.38 -13.62
N MET A 437 -7.60 -37.92 -14.02
CA MET A 437 -7.41 -37.14 -15.25
C MET A 437 -7.90 -37.90 -16.49
N GLY A 438 -7.65 -39.20 -16.58
CA GLY A 438 -8.12 -40.05 -17.68
C GLY A 438 -9.64 -40.14 -17.76
N LYS A 439 -10.32 -40.33 -16.63
CA LYS A 439 -11.80 -40.32 -16.56
C LYS A 439 -12.36 -38.97 -17.00
N GLU A 440 -11.74 -37.88 -16.57
CA GLU A 440 -12.19 -36.53 -16.88
C GLU A 440 -11.98 -36.15 -18.34
N PHE A 441 -10.86 -36.60 -18.92
CA PHE A 441 -10.62 -36.51 -20.36
C PHE A 441 -11.69 -37.27 -21.15
N GLN A 442 -11.99 -38.52 -20.78
CA GLN A 442 -13.03 -39.31 -21.44
C GLN A 442 -14.41 -38.65 -21.36
N ARG A 443 -14.76 -38.08 -20.20
CA ARG A 443 -16.02 -37.36 -20.00
C ARG A 443 -16.10 -36.13 -20.91
N ARG A 444 -15.05 -35.32 -20.96
CA ARG A 444 -14.96 -34.12 -21.82
C ARG A 444 -15.04 -34.49 -23.30
N ALA A 445 -14.35 -35.54 -23.73
CA ALA A 445 -14.40 -36.02 -25.12
C ALA A 445 -15.81 -36.48 -25.52
N LYS A 446 -16.48 -37.28 -24.68
CA LYS A 446 -17.87 -37.70 -24.92
C LYS A 446 -18.83 -36.51 -24.98
N ALA A 447 -18.67 -35.54 -24.07
CA ALA A 447 -19.48 -34.31 -24.07
C ALA A 447 -19.27 -33.49 -25.36
N MET A 448 -18.03 -33.38 -25.84
CA MET A 448 -17.70 -32.70 -27.09
C MET A 448 -18.31 -33.39 -28.31
N ILE A 449 -18.24 -34.73 -28.38
CA ILE A 449 -18.86 -35.51 -29.45
C ILE A 449 -20.38 -35.31 -29.47
N LEU A 450 -21.02 -35.37 -28.29
CA LEU A 450 -22.46 -35.10 -28.17
C LEU A 450 -22.80 -33.67 -28.61
N ARG A 451 -21.98 -32.67 -28.24
CA ARG A 451 -22.14 -31.28 -28.66
C ARG A 451 -22.04 -31.14 -30.19
N ALA A 452 -21.08 -31.81 -30.81
CA ALA A 452 -20.94 -31.82 -32.26
C ALA A 452 -22.15 -32.48 -32.95
N ALA A 453 -22.69 -33.56 -32.36
CA ALA A 453 -23.86 -34.25 -32.89
C ALA A 453 -25.14 -33.40 -32.84
N VAL A 454 -25.40 -32.68 -31.75
CA VAL A 454 -26.57 -31.76 -31.67
C VAL A 454 -26.44 -30.59 -32.65
N LEU A 455 -25.23 -30.06 -32.84
CA LEU A 455 -24.97 -29.00 -33.84
C LEU A 455 -25.21 -29.50 -35.27
N ARG A 456 -24.71 -30.70 -35.60
CA ARG A 456 -24.93 -31.32 -36.91
C ARG A 456 -26.42 -31.54 -37.23
N ASN A 457 -27.20 -31.90 -36.21
CA ASN A 457 -28.63 -32.15 -36.34
C ASN A 457 -29.48 -30.89 -36.14
N GLN A 458 -28.87 -29.68 -36.06
CA GLN A 458 -29.56 -28.41 -35.86
C GLN A 458 -30.45 -28.35 -34.61
N ILE A 459 -30.12 -29.15 -33.58
CA ILE A 459 -30.81 -29.14 -32.28
C ILE A 459 -30.24 -27.97 -31.48
N HIS A 460 -30.87 -26.81 -31.60
CA HIS A 460 -30.57 -25.61 -30.83
C HIS A 460 -31.67 -25.34 -29.81
N VAL A 461 -31.29 -24.76 -28.68
CA VAL A 461 -32.25 -24.26 -27.70
C VAL A 461 -32.99 -23.09 -28.33
N LYS A 462 -34.26 -23.28 -28.66
CA LYS A 462 -35.12 -22.18 -29.08
C LYS A 462 -35.43 -21.34 -27.85
N VAL A 463 -34.94 -20.10 -27.82
CA VAL A 463 -35.41 -19.12 -26.84
C VAL A 463 -36.90 -18.91 -27.13
N PRO A 464 -37.81 -19.13 -26.16
CA PRO A 464 -39.21 -18.82 -26.39
C PRO A 464 -39.33 -17.33 -26.68
N LEU A 465 -39.87 -16.99 -27.86
CA LEU A 465 -40.33 -15.64 -28.13
C LEU A 465 -41.36 -15.31 -27.07
N HIS A 466 -41.04 -14.37 -26.19
CA HIS A 466 -42.04 -13.72 -25.35
C HIS A 466 -43.08 -13.12 -26.31
N THR A 467 -44.23 -13.76 -26.43
CA THR A 467 -45.39 -13.24 -27.14
C THR A 467 -45.93 -12.07 -26.33
N GLY A 468 -45.39 -10.87 -26.59
CA GLY A 468 -45.87 -9.65 -25.95
C GLY A 468 -44.90 -8.47 -25.99
N SER A 469 -44.39 -8.08 -27.16
CA SER A 469 -43.95 -6.69 -27.42
C SER A 469 -43.74 -6.46 -28.93
N PRO A 470 -44.42 -5.50 -29.57
CA PRO A 470 -44.36 -5.28 -31.01
C PRO A 470 -43.25 -4.28 -31.37
N TRP A 471 -41.98 -4.62 -31.14
CA TRP A 471 -40.87 -3.86 -31.74
C TRP A 471 -39.75 -4.83 -32.11
N GLY A 472 -39.59 -5.05 -33.41
CA GLY A 472 -38.57 -5.93 -33.96
C GLY A 472 -37.18 -5.35 -33.79
N PHE A 473 -36.26 -6.15 -33.24
CA PHE A 473 -34.84 -6.02 -33.48
C PHE A 473 -34.25 -7.42 -33.66
N GLN A 474 -33.76 -7.69 -34.88
CA GLN A 474 -32.92 -8.84 -35.19
C GLN A 474 -31.60 -8.70 -34.43
N ALA A 475 -31.39 -9.52 -33.40
CA ALA A 475 -30.07 -9.75 -32.83
C ALA A 475 -29.45 -10.98 -33.51
N ALA A 476 -28.61 -10.72 -34.52
CA ALA A 476 -27.69 -11.70 -35.06
C ALA A 476 -26.63 -12.01 -33.99
N LEU A 477 -26.70 -13.19 -33.38
CA LEU A 477 -25.68 -13.72 -32.49
C LEU A 477 -24.48 -14.18 -33.32
N SER A 478 -23.56 -13.25 -33.53
CA SER A 478 -22.15 -13.51 -33.83
C SER A 478 -21.51 -14.20 -32.63
N THR A 479 -21.30 -15.52 -32.73
CA THR A 479 -20.40 -16.25 -31.84
C THR A 479 -18.98 -16.14 -32.39
N HIS A 480 -18.27 -15.08 -32.01
CA HIS A 480 -16.80 -15.09 -32.03
C HIS A 480 -16.31 -15.72 -30.73
N LEU A 481 -15.62 -16.85 -30.86
CA LEU A 481 -14.77 -17.45 -29.83
C LEU A 481 -13.33 -17.19 -30.28
N SER A 482 -12.63 -16.37 -29.49
CA SER A 482 -11.17 -16.37 -29.31
C SER A 482 -10.90 -16.88 -27.90
#